data_AF-A0A7T5RLH7-F1
#
_entry.id   AF-A0A7T5RLH7-F1
#
_cell.length_a   1.000
_cell.length_b   1.000
_cell.length_c   1.000
_cell.angle_alpha   90.00
_cell.angle_beta   90.00
_cell.angle_gamma   90.00
#
_symmetry.space_group_name_H-M   'P 1'
#
loop_
_entity.id
_entity.type
_entity.pdbx_description
1 polymer ?
#
loop_
_entity_poly.entity_id
_entity_poly.type
_entity_poly.pdbx_seq_one_letter_code
_entity_poly.pdbx_strand_id
1 'polypeptide(L)'
;MTDKNPPPLRRRIFLYPGKNSRKVCFFTLTALWVFFFWMWGPLGPFNLGAADNVLFSSKWWFDTLGHAIAGIMLIFSFLYIYRTPQRVLELERDEQKHEILILSAKITVFAIAVLWEVFEMAVDWYINDYTFAEFKHNMQKGGADTTLDIVATGFCGWLTAGCYGLYKKRFRIRHLNEHFEIDKKIELIQALTGEVLDDLRVLRKEDRKERMVKLKRNARKLMKFFKKKSRSMGRP
;
A
#
# COMPACT_ATOMS: atom_id res chain seq x y z
N MET A 1 -28.50 18.39 -30.93
CA MET A 1 -27.34 19.28 -30.71
C MET A 1 -26.35 18.53 -29.84
N THR A 2 -25.35 17.91 -30.47
CA THR A 2 -24.29 17.16 -29.79
C THR A 2 -23.14 18.12 -29.47
N ASP A 3 -22.96 18.46 -28.19
CA ASP A 3 -21.80 19.20 -27.74
C ASP A 3 -20.56 18.30 -27.89
N LYS A 4 -19.77 18.57 -28.95
CA LYS A 4 -18.57 17.81 -29.35
C LYS A 4 -17.30 18.51 -28.89
N ASN A 5 -17.28 19.04 -27.67
CA ASN A 5 -16.02 19.46 -27.06
C ASN A 5 -15.58 18.42 -26.03
N PRO A 6 -14.68 17.48 -26.40
CA PRO A 6 -14.02 16.67 -25.39
C PRO A 6 -13.31 17.62 -24.41
N PRO A 7 -13.39 17.36 -23.08
CA PRO A 7 -12.77 18.23 -22.10
C PRO A 7 -11.27 18.38 -22.40
N PRO A 8 -10.69 19.57 -22.17
CA PRO A 8 -9.31 19.88 -22.54
C PRO A 8 -8.34 18.83 -21.97
N LEU A 9 -7.38 18.40 -22.81
CA LEU A 9 -6.37 17.36 -22.55
C LEU A 9 -5.69 17.45 -21.17
N ARG A 10 -5.61 18.64 -20.55
CA ARG A 10 -5.13 18.81 -19.18
C ARG A 10 -5.94 18.02 -18.13
N ARG A 11 -7.23 17.73 -18.35
CA ARG A 11 -8.06 16.93 -17.41
C ARG A 11 -7.78 15.44 -17.46
N ARG A 12 -7.17 14.90 -18.53
CA ARG A 12 -6.83 13.46 -18.60
C ARG A 12 -5.62 13.08 -17.73
N ILE A 13 -4.76 14.03 -17.40
CA ILE A 13 -3.52 13.79 -16.65
C ILE A 13 -3.81 13.48 -15.17
N PHE A 14 -4.89 14.01 -14.60
CA PHE A 14 -5.19 13.85 -13.17
C PHE A 14 -6.01 12.61 -12.81
N LEU A 15 -6.85 12.12 -13.73
CA LEU A 15 -7.79 11.01 -13.45
C LEU A 15 -7.24 9.64 -13.85
N TYR A 16 -6.23 9.58 -14.72
CA TYR A 16 -5.46 8.38 -14.98
C TYR A 16 -3.99 8.78 -15.14
N PRO A 17 -3.13 8.62 -14.11
CA PRO A 17 -1.70 8.71 -14.36
C PRO A 17 -1.40 7.64 -15.40
N GLY A 18 -1.01 8.05 -16.61
CA GLY A 18 -0.64 7.13 -17.67
C GLY A 18 0.39 6.12 -17.13
N LYS A 19 0.49 4.94 -17.75
CA LYS A 19 1.40 3.86 -17.31
C LYS A 19 2.83 4.37 -17.01
N ASN A 20 3.27 5.43 -17.69
CA ASN A 20 4.55 6.11 -17.47
C ASN A 20 4.57 7.02 -16.21
N SER A 21 3.48 7.71 -15.87
CA SER A 21 3.40 8.59 -14.69
C SER A 21 3.51 7.81 -13.38
N ARG A 22 2.95 6.60 -13.31
CA ARG A 22 3.14 5.72 -12.14
C ARG A 22 4.59 5.29 -11.97
N LYS A 23 5.24 4.88 -13.06
CA LYS A 23 6.66 4.49 -13.03
C LYS A 23 7.53 5.67 -12.59
N VAL A 24 7.33 6.85 -13.17
CA VAL A 24 8.06 8.06 -12.78
C VAL A 24 7.86 8.35 -11.29
N CYS A 25 6.62 8.34 -10.80
CA CYS A 25 6.35 8.61 -9.38
C CYS A 25 6.95 7.53 -8.45
N PHE A 26 6.95 6.25 -8.85
CA PHE A 26 7.64 5.19 -8.12
C PHE A 26 9.16 5.38 -8.10
N PHE A 27 9.77 5.69 -9.25
CA PHE A 27 11.21 5.97 -9.33
C PHE A 27 11.59 7.20 -8.50
N THR A 28 10.78 8.26 -8.54
CA THR A 28 11.01 9.46 -7.72
C THR A 28 10.90 9.14 -6.24
N LEU A 29 9.86 8.41 -5.80
CA LEU A 29 9.73 7.99 -4.40
C LEU A 29 10.90 7.11 -3.96
N THR A 30 11.31 6.17 -4.81
CA THR A 30 12.46 5.29 -4.53
C THR A 30 13.75 6.09 -4.42
N ALA A 31 14.01 7.02 -5.35
CA ALA A 31 15.19 7.88 -5.32
C ALA A 31 15.20 8.77 -4.07
N LEU A 32 14.05 9.31 -3.67
CA LEU A 32 13.92 10.09 -2.43
C LEU A 32 14.23 9.24 -1.20
N TRP A 33 13.73 8.00 -1.12
CA TRP A 33 14.06 7.09 -0.02
C TRP A 33 15.54 6.70 -0.01
N VAL A 34 16.14 6.42 -1.15
CA VAL A 34 17.58 6.14 -1.25
C VAL A 34 18.39 7.34 -0.77
N PHE A 35 18.03 8.55 -1.19
CA PHE A 35 18.67 9.77 -0.71
C PHE A 35 18.48 9.97 0.80
N PHE A 36 17.27 9.71 1.31
CA PHE A 36 16.97 9.78 2.73
C PHE A 36 17.84 8.82 3.55
N PHE A 37 17.90 7.54 3.18
CA PHE A 37 18.75 6.55 3.86
C PHE A 37 20.23 6.85 3.73
N TRP A 38 20.67 7.45 2.62
CA TRP A 38 22.04 7.92 2.50
C TRP A 38 22.33 9.09 3.44
N MET A 39 21.40 10.02 3.63
CA MET A 39 21.60 11.19 4.50
C MET A 39 21.45 10.88 5.99
N TRP A 40 20.39 10.18 6.40
CA TRP A 40 19.99 9.94 7.81
C TRP A 40 20.03 8.47 8.22
N GLY A 41 20.30 7.54 7.30
CA GLY A 41 20.31 6.12 7.65
C GLY A 41 21.53 5.73 8.48
N PRO A 42 21.51 4.55 9.14
CA PRO A 42 22.56 4.10 10.05
C PRO A 42 23.96 4.01 9.41
N LEU A 43 24.05 3.93 8.08
CA LEU A 43 25.29 3.84 7.30
C LEU A 43 25.58 5.11 6.49
N GLY A 44 24.83 6.20 6.72
CA GLY A 44 25.01 7.46 6.01
C GLY A 44 26.32 8.15 6.40
N PRO A 45 26.98 8.89 5.49
CA PRO A 45 28.19 9.65 5.83
C PRO A 45 27.90 10.83 6.75
N PHE A 46 26.62 11.21 6.90
CA PHE A 46 26.15 12.21 7.85
C PHE A 46 25.44 11.56 9.05
N ASN A 47 25.43 10.23 9.13
CA ASN A 47 25.01 9.58 10.36
C ASN A 47 26.09 9.85 11.41
N LEU A 48 25.79 10.85 12.23
CA LEU A 48 26.67 11.34 13.28
C LEU A 48 26.55 10.38 14.46
N GLY A 49 27.04 9.16 14.28
CA GLY A 49 26.91 8.07 15.24
C GLY A 49 27.29 8.53 16.65
N ALA A 50 26.38 8.27 17.60
CA ALA A 50 26.46 8.14 19.07
C ALA A 50 27.35 9.09 19.91
N ALA A 51 28.19 9.93 19.33
CA ALA A 51 29.11 10.80 20.04
C ALA A 51 28.42 12.14 20.33
N ASP A 52 27.77 12.15 21.48
CA ASP A 52 27.17 13.30 22.16
C ASP A 52 26.13 14.07 21.34
N ASN A 53 25.05 13.37 20.93
CA ASN A 53 23.81 14.04 20.52
C ASN A 53 23.10 14.58 21.76
N VAL A 54 23.65 15.66 22.32
CA VAL A 54 22.97 16.42 23.36
C VAL A 54 21.69 16.99 22.76
N LEU A 55 20.57 16.83 23.47
CA LEU A 55 19.29 17.44 23.12
C LEU A 55 19.48 18.91 22.75
N PHE A 56 18.83 19.33 21.66
CA PHE A 56 18.91 20.70 21.10
C PHE A 56 20.26 21.12 20.52
N SER A 57 21.24 20.23 20.41
CA SER A 57 22.44 20.50 19.62
C SER A 57 22.11 20.60 18.12
N SER A 58 23.01 21.18 17.33
CA SER A 58 22.81 21.23 15.87
C SER A 58 22.71 19.84 15.24
N LYS A 59 23.37 18.84 15.83
CA LYS A 59 23.28 17.44 15.39
C LYS A 59 21.88 16.89 15.66
N TRP A 60 21.38 17.11 16.88
CA TRP A 60 20.02 16.73 17.27
C TRP A 60 18.97 17.36 16.35
N TRP A 61 19.05 18.67 16.09
CA TRP A 61 18.11 19.33 15.17
C TRP A 61 18.16 18.78 13.74
N PHE A 62 19.35 18.39 13.27
CA PHE A 62 19.50 17.78 11.96
C PHE A 62 18.85 16.39 11.91
N ASP A 63 18.97 15.62 12.99
CA ASP A 63 18.37 14.31 13.14
C ASP A 63 16.84 14.39 13.23
N THR A 64 16.31 15.23 14.12
CA THR A 64 14.88 15.51 14.24
C THR A 64 14.27 16.04 12.93
N LEU A 65 15.04 16.79 12.12
CA LEU A 65 14.62 17.18 10.78
C LEU A 65 14.46 15.97 9.85
N GLY A 66 15.35 14.98 9.95
CA GLY A 66 15.23 13.68 9.28
C GLY A 66 13.91 12.99 9.65
N HIS A 67 13.61 12.87 10.94
CA HIS A 67 12.34 12.31 11.45
C HIS A 67 11.11 13.05 10.92
N ALA A 68 11.14 14.39 10.93
CA ALA A 68 10.07 15.21 10.36
C ALA A 68 9.85 14.93 8.86
N ILE A 69 10.94 14.86 8.07
CA ILE A 69 10.91 14.55 6.63
C ILE A 69 10.41 13.12 6.40
N ALA A 70 10.84 12.15 7.21
CA ALA A 70 10.39 10.76 7.14
C ALA A 70 8.86 10.67 7.31
N GLY A 71 8.29 11.38 8.28
CA GLY A 71 6.85 11.45 8.49
C GLY A 71 6.09 11.92 7.25
N ILE A 72 6.60 12.94 6.56
CA ILE A 72 6.04 13.46 5.31
C ILE A 72 6.14 12.41 4.19
N MET A 73 7.33 11.84 4.00
CA MET A 73 7.61 10.86 2.94
C MET A 73 6.81 9.57 3.10
N LEU A 74 6.61 9.09 4.33
CA LEU A 74 5.80 7.91 4.61
C LEU A 74 4.34 8.13 4.20
N ILE A 75 3.76 9.30 4.46
CA ILE A 75 2.41 9.62 4.01
C ILE A 75 2.31 9.62 2.49
N PHE A 76 3.25 10.27 1.79
CA PHE A 76 3.25 10.24 0.32
C PHE A 76 3.39 8.82 -0.23
N SER A 77 4.25 8.01 0.38
CA SER A 77 4.46 6.61 0.00
C SER A 77 3.19 5.78 0.21
N PHE A 78 2.54 5.94 1.36
CA PHE A 78 1.29 5.25 1.68
C PHE A 78 0.17 5.66 0.72
N LEU A 79 -0.03 6.96 0.51
CA LEU A 79 -1.01 7.47 -0.44
C LEU A 79 -0.74 7.00 -1.87
N TYR A 80 0.53 6.85 -2.26
CA TYR A 80 0.91 6.30 -3.56
C TYR A 80 0.58 4.81 -3.69
N ILE A 81 0.98 3.99 -2.70
CA ILE A 81 0.75 2.53 -2.69
C ILE A 81 -0.75 2.23 -2.70
N TYR A 82 -1.55 2.99 -1.96
CA TYR A 82 -3.01 2.81 -1.93
C TYR A 82 -3.73 3.28 -3.20
N ARG A 83 -3.04 3.97 -4.12
CA ARG A 83 -3.60 4.55 -5.34
C ARG A 83 -3.75 3.54 -6.50
N THR A 84 -4.54 2.47 -6.30
CA THR A 84 -4.99 1.64 -7.43
C THR A 84 -6.15 2.31 -8.17
N PRO A 85 -6.35 2.11 -9.49
CA PRO A 85 -7.41 2.81 -10.23
C PRO A 85 -8.80 2.56 -9.65
N GLN A 86 -9.07 1.32 -9.22
CA GLN A 86 -10.34 0.93 -8.60
C GLN A 86 -10.52 1.56 -7.21
N ARG A 87 -9.48 1.52 -6.36
CA ARG A 87 -9.56 2.12 -5.02
C ARG A 87 -9.68 3.63 -5.05
N VAL A 88 -9.04 4.29 -6.03
CA VAL A 88 -9.18 5.75 -6.20
C VAL A 88 -10.64 6.12 -6.44
N LEU A 89 -11.33 5.39 -7.31
CA LEU A 89 -12.74 5.62 -7.60
C LEU A 89 -13.62 5.35 -6.37
N GLU A 90 -13.35 4.27 -5.63
CA GLU A 90 -14.08 3.96 -4.39
C GLU A 90 -13.88 5.00 -3.29
N LEU A 91 -12.65 5.48 -3.09
CA LEU A 91 -12.31 6.52 -2.11
C LEU A 91 -12.84 7.90 -2.52
N GLU A 92 -12.94 8.14 -3.83
CA GLU A 92 -13.53 9.37 -4.36
C GLU A 92 -15.04 9.41 -4.18
N ARG A 93 -15.70 8.25 -4.20
CA ARG A 93 -17.13 8.09 -3.94
C ARG A 93 -17.51 8.14 -2.46
N ASP A 94 -16.73 7.49 -1.59
CA ASP A 94 -17.09 7.27 -0.19
C ASP A 94 -16.21 8.10 0.76
N GLU A 95 -16.79 9.14 1.38
CA GLU A 95 -16.09 10.00 2.36
C GLU A 95 -15.61 9.21 3.58
N GLN A 96 -16.40 8.26 4.07
CA GLN A 96 -16.03 7.46 5.24
C GLN A 96 -14.82 6.58 4.93
N LYS A 97 -14.79 5.94 3.76
CA LYS A 97 -13.60 5.16 3.35
C LYS A 97 -12.36 6.03 3.18
N HIS A 98 -12.54 7.27 2.68
CA HIS A 98 -11.43 8.21 2.60
C HIS A 98 -10.91 8.60 3.98
N GLU A 99 -11.79 8.93 4.92
CA GLU A 99 -11.41 9.26 6.30
C GLU A 99 -10.72 8.09 7.00
N ILE A 100 -11.23 6.86 6.82
CA ILE A 100 -10.59 5.63 7.32
C ILE A 100 -9.19 5.48 6.71
N LEU A 101 -9.01 5.75 5.42
CA LEU A 101 -7.69 5.72 4.79
C LEU A 101 -6.74 6.72 5.46
N ILE A 102 -7.17 7.97 5.65
CA ILE A 102 -6.35 9.01 6.29
C ILE A 102 -5.99 8.61 7.71
N LEU A 103 -6.94 8.07 8.49
CA LEU A 103 -6.68 7.58 9.84
C LEU A 103 -5.71 6.40 9.83
N SER A 104 -5.89 5.44 8.93
CA SER A 104 -5.00 4.29 8.79
C SER A 104 -3.58 4.73 8.43
N ALA A 105 -3.43 5.74 7.56
CA ALA A 105 -2.13 6.30 7.21
C ALA A 105 -1.45 6.93 8.43
N LYS A 106 -2.19 7.72 9.22
CA LYS A 106 -1.69 8.35 10.46
C LYS A 106 -1.20 7.31 11.47
N ILE A 107 -2.00 6.27 11.71
CA ILE A 107 -1.64 5.17 12.63
C ILE A 107 -0.42 4.42 12.11
N THR A 108 -0.36 4.15 10.80
CA THR A 108 0.76 3.44 10.18
C THR A 108 2.07 4.22 10.32
N VAL A 109 2.06 5.54 10.08
CA VAL A 109 3.25 6.37 10.26
C VAL A 109 3.72 6.35 11.70
N PHE A 110 2.81 6.48 12.67
CA PHE A 110 3.16 6.39 14.09
C PHE A 110 3.78 5.04 14.44
N ALA A 111 3.19 3.93 13.96
CA ALA A 111 3.73 2.60 14.19
C ALA A 111 5.12 2.41 13.55
N ILE A 112 5.34 2.94 12.34
CA ILE A 112 6.65 2.90 11.68
C ILE A 112 7.68 3.72 12.44
N ALA A 113 7.31 4.91 12.97
CA ALA A 113 8.21 5.72 13.79
C ALA A 113 8.67 4.94 15.03
N VAL A 114 7.75 4.32 15.76
CA VAL A 114 8.10 3.48 16.92
C VAL A 114 9.00 2.31 16.53
N LEU A 115 8.71 1.62 15.42
CA LEU A 115 9.54 0.52 14.94
C LEU A 115 10.94 0.97 14.52
N TRP A 116 11.06 2.17 13.96
CA TRP A 116 12.33 2.76 13.55
C TRP A 116 13.22 3.05 14.76
N GLU A 117 12.69 3.71 15.79
CA GLU A 117 13.43 3.96 17.03
C GLU A 117 13.89 2.66 17.70
N VAL A 118 13.01 1.65 17.78
CA VAL A 118 13.37 0.34 18.32
C VAL A 118 14.50 -0.30 17.51
N PHE A 119 14.51 -0.09 16.19
CA PHE A 119 15.56 -0.58 15.31
C PHE A 119 16.88 0.18 15.53
N GLU A 120 16.87 1.51 15.65
CA GLU A 120 18.06 2.30 15.96
C GLU A 120 18.66 1.90 17.30
N MET A 121 17.84 1.74 18.34
CA MET A 121 18.29 1.24 19.63
C MET A 121 18.95 -0.14 19.53
N ALA A 122 18.43 -1.04 18.69
CA ALA A 122 19.02 -2.36 18.46
C ALA A 122 20.34 -2.29 17.69
N VAL A 123 20.45 -1.38 16.71
CA VAL A 123 21.67 -1.13 15.95
C VAL A 123 22.76 -0.53 16.85
N ASP A 124 22.41 0.46 17.67
CA ASP A 124 23.34 1.07 18.63
C ASP A 124 23.85 0.06 19.65
N TRP A 125 22.98 -0.83 20.11
CA TRP A 125 23.40 -1.93 20.98
C TRP A 125 24.40 -2.85 20.28
N TYR A 126 24.14 -3.23 19.04
CA TYR A 126 25.01 -4.11 18.27
C TYR A 126 26.37 -3.46 17.95
N ILE A 127 26.40 -2.17 17.62
CA ILE A 127 27.64 -1.46 17.23
C ILE A 127 28.53 -1.20 18.45
N ASN A 128 27.94 -0.83 19.59
CA ASN A 128 28.70 -0.42 20.78
C ASN A 128 28.97 -1.58 21.76
N ASP A 129 28.52 -2.80 21.45
CA ASP A 129 28.70 -4.01 22.25
C ASP A 129 28.32 -3.83 23.73
N TYR A 130 27.23 -3.10 24.00
CA TYR A 130 26.80 -2.83 25.37
C TYR A 130 26.40 -4.11 26.11
N THR A 131 26.74 -4.21 27.38
CA THR A 131 26.12 -5.19 28.28
C THR A 131 24.64 -4.87 28.48
N PHE A 132 23.82 -5.86 28.85
CA PHE A 132 22.37 -5.65 29.06
C PHE A 132 22.07 -4.56 30.11
N ALA A 133 22.93 -4.39 31.12
CA ALA A 133 22.80 -3.35 32.13
C ALA A 133 23.07 -1.94 31.58
N GLU A 134 24.09 -1.80 30.73
CA GLU A 134 24.42 -0.54 30.04
C GLU A 134 23.35 -0.18 29.01
N PHE A 135 22.85 -1.18 28.27
CA PHE A 135 21.74 -1.01 27.36
C PHE A 135 20.52 -0.43 28.08
N LYS A 136 20.09 -1.05 29.20
CA LYS A 136 18.93 -0.58 29.98
C LYS A 136 19.11 0.85 30.50
N HIS A 137 20.31 1.22 30.95
CA HIS A 137 20.61 2.58 31.42
C HIS A 137 20.59 3.61 30.27
N ASN A 138 21.10 3.23 29.09
CA ASN A 138 21.08 4.07 27.90
C ASN A 138 19.67 4.24 27.34
N MET A 139 18.81 3.21 27.38
CA MET A 139 17.38 3.35 27.04
C MET A 139 16.70 4.43 27.89
N GLN A 140 17.02 4.49 29.19
CA GLN A 140 16.43 5.48 30.10
C GLN A 140 16.93 6.89 29.86
N LYS A 141 18.19 7.05 29.43
CA LYS A 141 18.78 8.36 29.10
C LYS A 141 18.33 8.87 27.72
N GLY A 142 18.25 7.99 26.72
CA GLY A 142 17.81 8.31 25.36
C GLY A 142 16.29 8.45 25.21
N GLY A 143 15.50 8.10 26.23
CA GLY A 143 14.05 8.08 26.12
C GLY A 143 13.42 9.43 25.75
N ALA A 144 14.03 10.56 26.12
CA ALA A 144 13.54 11.88 25.73
C ALA A 144 13.77 12.17 24.24
N ASP A 145 14.90 11.73 23.69
CA ASP A 145 15.28 11.86 22.28
C ASP A 145 14.31 11.09 21.39
N THR A 146 14.27 9.77 21.61
CA THR A 146 13.34 8.82 20.98
C THR A 146 11.89 9.27 21.05
N THR A 147 11.45 9.83 22.18
CA THR A 147 10.07 10.33 22.30
C THR A 147 9.84 11.53 21.38
N LEU A 148 10.79 12.47 21.33
CA LEU A 148 10.69 13.66 20.49
C LEU A 148 10.74 13.29 19.00
N ASP A 149 11.53 12.29 18.61
CA ASP A 149 11.62 11.83 17.22
C ASP A 149 10.36 11.08 16.75
N ILE A 150 9.77 10.26 17.62
CA ILE A 150 8.43 9.67 17.38
C ILE A 150 7.39 10.79 17.23
N VAL A 151 7.41 11.79 18.11
CA VAL A 151 6.47 12.91 18.06
C VAL A 151 6.68 13.74 16.81
N ALA A 152 7.92 14.03 16.41
CA ALA A 152 8.23 14.79 15.21
C ALA A 152 7.74 14.06 13.95
N THR A 153 8.09 12.78 13.82
CA THR A 153 7.66 11.92 12.71
C THR A 153 6.14 11.82 12.66
N GLY A 154 5.52 11.50 13.80
CA GLY A 154 4.07 11.34 13.93
C GLY A 154 3.32 12.64 13.64
N PHE A 155 3.77 13.77 14.16
CA PHE A 155 3.16 15.08 13.96
C PHE A 155 3.24 15.52 12.51
N CYS A 156 4.42 15.45 11.88
CA CYS A 156 4.60 15.82 10.47
C CYS A 156 3.79 14.90 9.54
N GLY A 157 3.73 13.60 9.84
CA GLY A 157 2.86 12.66 9.14
C GLY A 157 1.37 13.00 9.31
N TRP A 158 0.94 13.28 10.55
CA TRP A 158 -0.44 13.64 10.85
C TRP A 158 -0.88 14.93 10.14
N LEU A 159 -0.03 15.95 10.16
CA LEU A 159 -0.24 17.23 9.49
C LEU A 159 -0.36 17.02 7.98
N THR A 160 0.57 16.27 7.37
CA THR A 160 0.58 15.99 5.92
C THR A 160 -0.67 15.24 5.49
N ALA A 161 -1.05 14.21 6.23
CA ALA A 161 -2.28 13.45 5.97
C ALA A 161 -3.53 14.32 6.13
N GLY A 162 -3.57 15.21 7.13
CA GLY A 162 -4.64 16.18 7.35
C GLY A 162 -4.77 17.19 6.20
N CYS A 163 -3.65 17.79 5.78
CA CYS A 163 -3.60 18.69 4.64
C CYS A 163 -4.10 18.02 3.35
N TYR A 164 -3.71 16.76 3.13
CA TYR A 164 -4.19 15.98 2.00
C TYR A 164 -5.70 15.72 2.06
N GLY A 165 -6.23 15.36 3.24
CA GLY A 165 -7.66 15.19 3.46
C GLY A 165 -8.47 16.48 3.21
N LEU A 166 -7.99 17.61 3.73
CA LEU A 166 -8.60 18.93 3.49
C LEU A 166 -8.56 19.32 2.01
N TYR A 167 -7.44 19.08 1.33
CA TYR A 167 -7.31 19.27 -0.11
C TYR A 167 -8.35 18.46 -0.88
N LYS A 168 -8.48 17.16 -0.57
CA LYS A 168 -9.45 16.27 -1.22
C LYS A 168 -10.89 16.69 -0.96
N LYS A 169 -11.23 17.09 0.26
CA LYS A 169 -12.57 17.60 0.61
C LYS A 169 -12.92 18.86 -0.19
N ARG A 170 -11.99 19.83 -0.26
CA ARG A 170 -12.17 21.05 -1.07
C ARG A 170 -12.28 20.74 -2.56
N PHE A 171 -11.50 19.79 -3.06
CA PHE A 171 -11.55 19.36 -4.46
C PHE A 171 -12.94 18.77 -4.81
N ARG A 172 -13.47 17.88 -3.96
CA ARG A 172 -14.80 17.27 -4.17
C ARG A 172 -15.91 18.33 -4.27
N ILE A 173 -15.90 19.32 -3.38
CA ILE A 173 -16.90 20.41 -3.38
C ILE A 173 -16.83 21.22 -4.68
N ARG A 174 -15.63 21.48 -5.21
CA ARG A 174 -15.45 22.24 -6.45
C ARG A 174 -15.77 21.44 -7.72
N HIS A 175 -15.70 20.12 -7.66
CA HIS A 175 -15.80 19.22 -8.81
C HIS A 175 -16.96 18.21 -8.67
N LEU A 176 -18.11 18.65 -8.14
CA LEU A 176 -19.32 17.84 -7.94
C LEU A 176 -19.76 17.08 -9.22
N ASN A 177 -19.76 17.75 -10.37
CA ASN A 177 -20.17 17.14 -11.64
C ASN A 177 -19.23 16.02 -12.11
N GLU A 178 -17.93 16.09 -11.76
CA GLU A 178 -16.97 15.05 -12.12
C GLU A 178 -17.15 13.80 -11.26
N HIS A 179 -17.60 13.96 -10.01
CA HIS A 179 -17.95 12.83 -9.14
C HIS A 179 -19.19 12.07 -9.61
N PHE A 180 -20.17 12.76 -10.19
CA PHE A 180 -21.33 12.10 -10.78
C PHE A 180 -20.95 11.20 -11.98
N GLU A 181 -19.96 11.61 -12.78
CA GLU A 181 -19.41 10.76 -13.83
C GLU A 181 -18.60 9.57 -13.30
N ILE A 182 -17.92 9.75 -12.15
CA ILE A 182 -17.20 8.67 -11.47
C ILE A 182 -18.19 7.61 -10.97
N ASP A 183 -19.32 8.01 -10.39
CA ASP A 183 -20.37 7.09 -9.93
C ASP A 183 -20.92 6.24 -11.09
N LYS A 184 -21.23 6.87 -12.23
CA LYS A 184 -21.65 6.15 -13.44
C LYS A 184 -20.59 5.16 -13.94
N LYS A 185 -19.31 5.53 -13.90
CA LYS A 185 -18.21 4.64 -14.31
C LYS A 185 -18.06 3.45 -13.36
N ILE A 186 -18.21 3.67 -12.05
CA ILE A 186 -18.15 2.59 -11.05
C ILE A 186 -19.33 1.64 -11.23
N GLU A 187 -20.54 2.17 -11.40
CA GLU A 187 -21.74 1.36 -11.63
C GLU A 187 -21.60 0.48 -12.88
N LEU A 188 -21.07 1.06 -13.96
CA LEU A 188 -20.79 0.34 -15.20
C LEU A 188 -19.71 -0.74 -15.01
N ILE A 189 -18.64 -0.45 -14.26
CA ILE A 189 -17.62 -1.45 -13.90
C ILE A 189 -18.22 -2.57 -13.04
N GLN A 190 -19.06 -2.25 -12.05
CA GLN A 190 -19.70 -3.24 -11.19
C GLN A 190 -20.67 -4.14 -11.97
N ALA A 191 -21.46 -3.56 -12.89
CA ALA A 191 -22.34 -4.30 -13.78
C ALA A 191 -21.55 -5.27 -14.68
N LEU A 192 -20.49 -4.78 -15.36
CA LEU A 192 -19.61 -5.62 -16.17
C LEU A 192 -18.89 -6.70 -15.36
N THR A 193 -18.48 -6.40 -14.13
CA THR A 193 -17.82 -7.38 -13.27
C THR A 193 -18.81 -8.47 -12.82
N GLY A 194 -20.06 -8.09 -12.56
CA GLY A 194 -21.15 -9.02 -12.25
C GLY A 194 -21.43 -9.98 -13.41
N GLU A 195 -21.60 -9.45 -14.63
CA GLU A 195 -21.80 -10.25 -15.84
C GLU A 195 -20.64 -11.22 -16.09
N VAL A 196 -19.39 -10.74 -16.02
CA VAL A 196 -18.20 -11.59 -16.22
C VAL A 196 -18.10 -12.70 -15.16
N LEU A 197 -18.48 -12.43 -13.92
CA LEU A 197 -18.49 -13.43 -12.85
C LEU A 197 -19.59 -14.48 -13.06
N ASP A 198 -20.75 -14.08 -13.57
CA ASP A 198 -21.83 -15.00 -13.88
C ASP A 198 -21.51 -15.85 -15.13
N ASP A 199 -20.88 -15.28 -16.15
CA ASP A 199 -20.35 -16.02 -17.30
C ASP A 199 -19.30 -17.06 -16.87
N LEU A 200 -18.39 -16.69 -15.95
CA LEU A 200 -17.42 -17.63 -15.37
C LEU A 200 -18.09 -18.75 -14.56
N ARG A 201 -19.21 -18.47 -13.89
CA ARG A 201 -19.98 -19.51 -13.19
C ARG A 201 -20.64 -20.48 -14.15
N VAL A 202 -21.17 -19.98 -15.27
CA VAL A 202 -21.78 -20.80 -16.33
C VAL A 202 -20.71 -21.70 -16.96
N LEU A 203 -19.57 -21.13 -17.36
CA LEU A 203 -18.44 -21.89 -17.92
C LEU A 203 -17.93 -22.99 -16.97
N ARG A 204 -17.82 -22.71 -15.66
CA ARG A 204 -17.46 -23.75 -14.67
C ARG A 204 -18.49 -24.86 -14.56
N LYS A 205 -19.79 -24.55 -14.68
CA LYS A 205 -20.86 -25.56 -14.64
C LYS A 205 -20.82 -26.43 -15.90
N GLU A 206 -20.57 -25.85 -17.06
CA GLU A 206 -20.45 -26.57 -18.32
C GLU A 206 -19.22 -27.47 -18.36
N ASP A 207 -18.03 -26.97 -17.98
CA ASP A 207 -16.80 -27.76 -17.90
C ASP A 207 -16.94 -28.91 -16.88
N ARG A 208 -17.60 -28.69 -15.73
CA ARG A 208 -17.95 -29.77 -14.79
C ARG A 208 -18.84 -30.84 -15.44
N LYS A 209 -19.87 -30.43 -16.17
CA LYS A 209 -20.82 -31.34 -16.85
C LYS A 209 -20.07 -32.18 -17.88
N GLU A 210 -19.19 -31.57 -18.65
CA GLU A 210 -18.41 -32.23 -19.69
C GLU A 210 -17.40 -33.25 -19.11
N ARG A 211 -16.66 -32.87 -18.06
CA ARG A 211 -15.78 -33.77 -17.32
C ARG A 211 -16.53 -34.97 -16.75
N MET A 212 -17.71 -34.74 -16.19
CA MET A 212 -18.54 -35.79 -15.59
C MET A 212 -19.09 -36.77 -16.66
N VAL A 213 -19.44 -36.28 -17.85
CA VAL A 213 -19.80 -37.12 -19.00
C VAL A 213 -18.62 -37.97 -19.46
N LYS A 214 -17.42 -37.38 -19.56
CA LYS A 214 -16.19 -38.08 -19.95
C LYS A 214 -15.82 -39.18 -18.95
N LEU A 215 -15.93 -38.89 -17.65
CA LEU A 215 -15.76 -39.86 -16.56
C LEU A 215 -16.75 -41.01 -16.66
N LYS A 216 -18.05 -40.74 -16.82
CA LYS A 216 -19.07 -41.79 -17.02
C LYS A 216 -18.77 -42.65 -18.25
N ARG A 217 -18.31 -42.05 -19.34
CA ARG A 217 -17.95 -42.77 -20.57
C ARG A 217 -16.74 -43.69 -20.34
N ASN A 218 -15.72 -43.20 -19.64
CA ASN A 218 -14.53 -43.97 -19.29
C ASN A 218 -14.84 -45.10 -18.31
N ALA A 219 -15.65 -44.84 -17.27
CA ALA A 219 -16.11 -45.87 -16.33
C ALA A 219 -16.89 -47.00 -17.04
N ARG A 220 -17.77 -46.65 -17.99
CA ARG A 220 -18.47 -47.65 -18.82
C ARG A 220 -17.52 -48.47 -19.69
N LYS A 221 -16.48 -47.85 -20.27
CA LYS A 221 -15.44 -48.57 -21.02
C LYS A 221 -14.68 -49.55 -20.11
N LEU A 222 -14.30 -49.11 -18.92
CA LEU A 222 -13.60 -49.91 -17.93
C LEU A 222 -14.45 -51.11 -17.48
N MET A 223 -15.72 -50.89 -17.14
CA MET A 223 -16.66 -51.97 -16.80
C MET A 223 -16.82 -52.99 -17.92
N LYS A 224 -16.93 -52.54 -19.18
CA LYS A 224 -16.99 -53.45 -20.34
C LYS A 224 -15.71 -54.27 -20.48
N PHE A 225 -14.55 -53.67 -20.24
CA PHE A 225 -13.26 -54.36 -20.25
C PHE A 225 -13.21 -55.44 -19.17
N PHE A 226 -13.55 -55.12 -17.92
CA PHE A 226 -13.58 -56.10 -16.83
C PHE A 226 -14.60 -57.22 -17.07
N LYS A 227 -15.79 -56.91 -17.59
CA LYS A 227 -16.82 -57.90 -17.94
C LYS A 227 -16.39 -58.82 -19.09
N LYS A 228 -15.60 -58.32 -20.04
CA LYS A 228 -15.02 -59.13 -21.13
C LYS A 228 -13.92 -60.04 -20.59
N LYS A 229 -13.05 -59.52 -19.71
CA LYS A 229 -11.96 -60.26 -19.08
C LYS A 229 -12.45 -61.36 -18.13
N SER A 230 -13.53 -61.13 -17.38
CA SER A 230 -14.13 -62.16 -16.53
C SER A 230 -14.79 -63.28 -17.35
N ARG A 231 -15.39 -62.95 -18.50
CA ARG A 231 -15.93 -63.95 -19.44
C ARG A 231 -14.87 -64.75 -20.17
N SER A 232 -13.68 -64.20 -20.42
CA SER A 232 -12.57 -64.95 -21.01
C SER A 232 -11.83 -65.84 -20.01
N MET A 233 -11.88 -65.52 -18.71
CA MET A 233 -11.33 -66.38 -17.64
C MET A 233 -12.31 -67.44 -17.14
N GLY A 234 -13.58 -67.38 -17.52
CA GLY A 234 -14.63 -68.34 -17.12
C GLY A 234 -14.97 -69.39 -18.17
N ARG A 235 -14.14 -69.60 -19.20
CA ARG A 235 -14.26 -70.76 -20.09
C ARG A 235 -13.18 -71.78 -19.70
N PRO A 236 -13.55 -72.94 -19.13
CA PRO A 236 -12.65 -74.09 -19.03
C PRO A 236 -12.26 -74.59 -20.43
#